data_AF-A0A1Q7G1X0-F1
#
_entry.id   AF-A0A1Q7G1X0-F1
#
_cell.length_a   1.000
_cell.length_b   1.000
_cell.length_c   1.000
_cell.angle_alpha   90.00
_cell.angle_beta   90.00
_cell.angle_gamma   90.00
#
_symmetry.space_group_name_H-M   'P 1'
#
loop_
_entity.id
_entity.type
_entity.pdbx_description
1 polymer ?
#
loop_
_entity_poly.entity_id
_entity_poly.type
_entity_poly.pdbx_seq_one_letter_code
_entity_poly.pdbx_strand_id
1 'polypeptide(L)'
;MALCFIHSRRWRENHDAAIKAFVGRAGTTLEAFLPDLEDHELMFSLGKHFEDGPLIPALVADAYRYFARLARDFGKPAHVWLFGRYPTYSFYKFDERAVIALYSNTSAKKELPAFEITADGLLGKFLAADMEDLKKECRKRAPEGLEAVIGKATP
;
A
#
# COMPACT_ATOMS: atom_id res chain seq x y z
N MET A 1 8.45 6.64 -6.72
CA MET A 1 7.76 6.61 -5.40
C MET A 1 7.24 5.21 -5.18
N ALA A 2 7.42 4.67 -3.97
CA ALA A 2 6.88 3.37 -3.60
C ALA A 2 6.13 3.48 -2.28
N LEU A 3 4.93 2.92 -2.21
CA LEU A 3 4.02 3.03 -1.07
C LEU A 3 3.62 1.61 -0.64
N CYS A 4 3.66 1.31 0.65
CA CYS A 4 3.14 0.07 1.20
C CYS A 4 2.29 0.37 2.42
N PHE A 5 1.04 -0.07 2.41
CA PHE A 5 0.11 0.09 3.52
C PHE A 5 -1.09 -0.83 3.35
N ILE A 6 -1.88 -1.00 4.41
CA ILE A 6 -3.14 -1.73 4.35
C ILE A 6 -4.19 -0.95 3.55
N HIS A 7 -4.63 0.22 4.06
CA HIS A 7 -5.61 1.05 3.35
C HIS A 7 -5.34 2.55 3.40
N SER A 8 -4.66 3.12 4.41
CA SER A 8 -4.20 4.52 4.47
C SER A 8 -5.12 5.61 3.89
N ARG A 9 -6.45 5.48 4.09
CA ARG A 9 -7.46 6.33 3.44
C ARG A 9 -7.21 7.82 3.66
N ARG A 10 -7.14 8.25 4.92
CA ARG A 10 -6.92 9.67 5.28
C ARG A 10 -5.61 10.21 4.71
N TRP A 11 -4.55 9.41 4.72
CA TRP A 11 -3.26 9.83 4.16
C TRP A 11 -3.38 10.08 2.65
N ARG A 12 -4.04 9.17 1.90
CA ARG A 12 -4.27 9.36 0.47
C ARG A 12 -5.12 10.60 0.18
N GLU A 13 -6.20 10.80 0.94
CA GLU A 13 -7.07 11.97 0.78
C GLU A 13 -6.30 13.28 1.03
N ASN A 14 -5.51 13.34 2.11
CA ASN A 14 -4.74 14.54 2.47
C ASN A 14 -3.58 14.84 1.50
N HIS A 15 -3.08 13.84 0.77
CA HIS A 15 -1.92 13.97 -0.12
C HIS A 15 -2.28 13.78 -1.60
N ASP A 16 -3.57 13.69 -1.96
CA ASP A 16 -4.04 13.42 -3.33
C ASP A 16 -3.44 14.39 -4.35
N ALA A 17 -3.48 15.69 -4.07
CA ALA A 17 -2.91 16.71 -4.95
C ALA A 17 -1.41 16.51 -5.19
N ALA A 18 -0.64 16.17 -4.13
CA ALA A 18 0.79 15.93 -4.23
C ALA A 18 1.10 14.64 -4.99
N ILE A 19 0.31 13.58 -4.78
CA ILE A 19 0.44 12.32 -5.51
C ILE A 19 0.16 12.54 -7.00
N LYS A 20 -0.91 13.25 -7.34
CA LYS A 20 -1.26 13.62 -8.72
C LYS A 20 -0.16 14.46 -9.37
N ALA A 21 0.37 15.45 -8.66
CA ALA A 21 1.51 16.24 -9.14
C ALA A 21 2.76 15.37 -9.39
N PHE A 22 3.06 14.41 -8.50
CA PHE A 22 4.15 13.46 -8.68
C PHE A 22 3.96 12.60 -9.94
N VAL A 23 2.78 11.99 -10.09
CA VAL A 23 2.45 11.10 -11.20
C VAL A 23 2.38 11.88 -12.53
N GLY A 24 2.00 13.16 -12.52
CA GLY A 24 1.98 14.00 -13.71
C GLY A 24 3.35 14.21 -14.37
N ARG A 25 4.44 14.22 -13.59
CA ARG A 25 5.80 14.48 -14.10
C ARG A 25 6.33 13.36 -15.01
N ALA A 26 7.01 13.71 -16.09
CA ALA A 26 7.64 12.73 -16.98
C ALA A 26 8.71 11.90 -16.25
N GLY A 27 8.86 10.63 -16.62
CA GLY A 27 9.87 9.73 -16.04
C GLY A 27 9.60 9.25 -14.60
N THR A 28 8.47 9.61 -13.99
CA THR A 28 8.12 9.11 -12.65
C THR A 28 7.39 7.77 -12.73
N THR A 29 7.67 6.90 -11.75
CA THR A 29 6.96 5.64 -11.54
C THR A 29 6.40 5.60 -10.12
N LEU A 30 5.17 5.12 -10.01
CA LEU A 30 4.48 4.88 -8.75
C LEU A 30 4.24 3.37 -8.57
N GLU A 31 4.76 2.84 -7.48
CA GLU A 31 4.50 1.47 -7.03
C GLU A 31 3.67 1.49 -5.75
N ALA A 32 2.64 0.66 -5.68
CA ALA A 32 1.79 0.50 -4.50
C ALA A 32 1.76 -0.98 -4.10
N PHE A 33 2.13 -1.29 -2.86
CA PHE A 33 2.00 -2.58 -2.24
C PHE A 33 0.76 -2.56 -1.35
N LEU A 34 -0.22 -3.41 -1.65
CA LEU A 34 -1.53 -3.42 -1.00
C LEU A 34 -1.89 -4.87 -0.60
N PRO A 35 -2.74 -5.07 0.42
CA PRO A 35 -3.23 -6.39 0.78
C PRO A 35 -3.91 -7.06 -0.42
N ASP A 36 -3.69 -8.36 -0.64
CA ASP A 36 -4.44 -9.15 -1.62
C ASP A 36 -5.84 -9.45 -1.08
N LEU A 37 -6.87 -8.92 -1.74
CA LEU A 37 -8.26 -9.16 -1.38
C LEU A 37 -8.69 -10.62 -1.62
N GLU A 38 -7.98 -11.37 -2.48
CA GLU A 38 -8.21 -12.81 -2.70
C GLU A 38 -7.58 -13.67 -1.58
N ASP A 39 -6.80 -13.08 -0.66
CA ASP A 39 -6.20 -13.79 0.48
C ASP A 39 -7.11 -13.73 1.72
N HIS A 40 -7.91 -14.78 1.89
CA HIS A 40 -8.87 -14.87 3.00
C HIS A 40 -8.22 -14.94 4.39
N GLU A 41 -7.03 -15.54 4.51
CA GLU A 41 -6.32 -15.62 5.80
C GLU A 41 -5.81 -14.25 6.23
N LEU A 42 -5.25 -13.48 5.28
CA LEU A 42 -4.85 -12.10 5.51
C LEU A 42 -6.05 -11.24 5.88
N MET A 43 -7.13 -11.29 5.08
CA MET A 43 -8.33 -10.47 5.33
C MET A 43 -8.96 -10.79 6.68
N PHE A 44 -9.02 -12.06 7.06
CA PHE A 44 -9.49 -12.49 8.38
C PHE A 44 -8.60 -11.95 9.51
N SER A 45 -7.29 -12.03 9.36
CA SER A 45 -6.33 -11.55 10.36
C SER A 45 -6.40 -10.03 10.54
N LEU A 46 -6.44 -9.29 9.43
CA LEU A 46 -6.62 -7.84 9.45
C LEU A 46 -7.96 -7.46 10.11
N GLY A 47 -9.04 -8.19 9.82
CA GLY A 47 -10.35 -7.98 10.42
C GLY A 47 -10.37 -8.11 11.96
N LYS A 48 -9.42 -8.82 12.56
CA LYS A 48 -9.32 -9.02 14.03
C LYS A 48 -8.46 -8.00 14.75
N HIS A 49 -7.45 -7.46 14.08
CA HIS A 49 -6.41 -6.66 14.72
C HIS A 49 -6.63 -5.15 14.63
N PHE A 50 -7.65 -4.71 13.88
CA PHE A 50 -7.99 -3.30 13.72
C PHE A 50 -9.42 -3.02 14.18
N GLU A 51 -9.64 -1.83 14.74
CA GLU A 51 -10.94 -1.35 15.20
C GLU A 51 -11.97 -1.28 14.04
N ASP A 52 -11.51 -0.89 12.85
CA ASP A 52 -12.29 -0.85 11.62
C ASP A 52 -12.23 -2.16 10.82
N GLY A 53 -11.87 -3.27 11.48
CA GLY A 53 -11.70 -4.60 10.90
C GLY A 53 -12.76 -5.01 9.87
N PRO A 54 -14.07 -4.92 10.18
CA PRO A 54 -15.13 -5.25 9.22
C PRO A 54 -15.15 -4.40 7.94
N LEU A 55 -14.58 -3.19 7.98
CA LEU A 55 -14.53 -2.26 6.85
C LEU A 55 -13.24 -2.41 6.03
N ILE A 56 -12.22 -3.13 6.53
CA ILE A 56 -10.93 -3.25 5.85
C ILE A 56 -11.06 -3.70 4.39
N PRO A 57 -11.83 -4.76 4.03
CA PRO A 57 -11.95 -5.18 2.64
C PRO A 57 -12.45 -4.05 1.72
N ALA A 58 -13.45 -3.28 2.16
CA ALA A 58 -13.97 -2.15 1.41
C ALA A 58 -12.92 -1.02 1.29
N LEU A 59 -12.19 -0.72 2.38
CA LEU A 59 -11.15 0.31 2.39
C LEU A 59 -9.93 -0.06 1.52
N VAL A 60 -9.59 -1.34 1.43
CA VAL A 60 -8.57 -1.88 0.51
C VAL A 60 -9.07 -1.82 -0.94
N ALA A 61 -10.34 -2.18 -1.21
CA ALA A 61 -10.93 -2.03 -2.53
C ALA A 61 -10.93 -0.55 -3.00
N ASP A 62 -11.18 0.39 -2.09
CA ASP A 62 -11.07 1.82 -2.39
C ASP A 62 -9.62 2.23 -2.70
N ALA A 63 -8.62 1.59 -2.08
CA ALA A 63 -7.22 1.78 -2.44
C ALA A 63 -6.94 1.34 -3.87
N TYR A 64 -7.42 0.16 -4.25
CA TYR A 64 -7.27 -0.37 -5.61
C TYR A 64 -7.86 0.59 -6.64
N ARG A 65 -9.11 1.03 -6.42
CA ARG A 65 -9.81 1.98 -7.29
C ARG A 65 -9.09 3.32 -7.41
N TYR A 66 -8.45 3.77 -6.34
CA TYR A 66 -7.65 4.99 -6.36
C TYR A 66 -6.45 4.86 -7.31
N PHE A 67 -5.66 3.80 -7.20
CA PHE A 67 -4.51 3.61 -8.09
C PHE A 67 -4.92 3.28 -9.53
N ALA A 68 -6.03 2.57 -9.73
CA ALA A 68 -6.64 2.36 -11.05
C ALA A 68 -7.01 3.68 -11.73
N ARG A 69 -7.66 4.58 -10.98
CA ARG A 69 -8.00 5.92 -11.45
C ARG A 69 -6.76 6.75 -11.77
N LEU A 70 -5.74 6.75 -10.91
CA LEU A 70 -4.49 7.46 -11.19
C LEU A 70 -3.84 6.95 -12.48
N ALA A 71 -3.78 5.65 -12.69
CA ALA A 71 -3.18 5.08 -13.90
C ALA A 71 -3.92 5.53 -15.17
N ARG A 72 -5.25 5.49 -15.14
CA ARG A 72 -6.10 5.92 -16.24
C ARG A 72 -5.98 7.42 -16.50
N ASP A 73 -6.12 8.25 -15.47
CA ASP A 73 -6.20 9.71 -15.60
C ASP A 73 -4.88 10.31 -16.11
N PHE A 74 -3.73 9.67 -15.82
CA PHE A 74 -2.41 10.14 -16.25
C PHE A 74 -1.76 9.32 -17.36
N GLY A 75 -2.42 8.24 -17.84
CA GLY A 75 -1.89 7.36 -18.88
C GLY A 75 -0.55 6.71 -18.51
N LYS A 76 -0.32 6.43 -17.22
CA LYS A 76 0.93 5.86 -16.70
C LYS A 76 0.65 4.60 -15.89
N PRO A 77 1.52 3.58 -15.96
CA PRO A 77 1.35 2.40 -15.15
C PRO A 77 1.55 2.75 -13.67
N ALA A 78 0.49 2.64 -12.87
CA ALA A 78 0.60 2.49 -11.42
C ALA A 78 0.80 0.99 -11.15
N HIS A 79 2.02 0.58 -10.80
CA HIS A 79 2.26 -0.83 -10.50
C HIS A 79 1.65 -1.17 -9.15
N VAL A 80 0.67 -2.07 -9.14
CA VAL A 80 0.07 -2.56 -7.91
C VAL A 80 0.57 -3.98 -7.63
N TRP A 81 1.14 -4.16 -6.45
CA TRP A 81 1.70 -5.40 -5.93
C TRP A 81 0.83 -5.86 -4.77
N LEU A 82 0.23 -7.05 -4.89
CA LEU A 82 -0.70 -7.57 -3.88
C LEU A 82 0.03 -8.54 -2.94
N PHE A 83 0.11 -8.21 -1.66
CA PHE A 83 0.75 -9.04 -0.65
C PHE A 83 -0.26 -9.90 0.12
N GLY A 84 0.10 -11.15 0.41
CA GLY A 84 -0.68 -12.07 1.28
C GLY A 84 -0.18 -12.13 2.73
N ARG A 85 0.99 -11.57 3.02
CA ARG A 85 1.57 -11.59 4.37
C ARG A 85 0.99 -10.50 5.26
N TYR A 86 0.85 -10.79 6.55
CA TYR A 86 0.43 -9.78 7.52
C TYR A 86 1.52 -8.70 7.68
N PRO A 87 1.25 -7.43 7.35
CA PRO A 87 2.27 -6.39 7.38
C PRO A 87 2.58 -5.97 8.83
N THR A 88 3.86 -5.90 9.18
CA THR A 88 4.32 -5.40 10.50
C THR A 88 4.58 -3.90 10.50
N TYR A 89 4.68 -3.28 9.33
CA TYR A 89 4.83 -1.85 9.14
C TYR A 89 4.29 -1.39 7.78
N SER A 90 4.12 -0.09 7.63
CA SER A 90 3.87 0.61 6.36
C SER A 90 5.06 1.48 6.00
N PHE A 91 5.25 1.76 4.72
CA PHE A 91 6.28 2.69 4.28
C PHE A 91 5.81 3.60 3.13
N TYR A 92 6.40 4.79 3.10
CA TYR A 92 6.19 5.81 2.07
C TYR A 92 7.56 6.27 1.59
N LYS A 93 8.05 5.71 0.47
CA LYS A 93 9.39 5.95 -0.05
C LYS A 93 9.38 6.97 -1.19
N PHE A 94 10.18 8.02 -1.00
CA PHE A 94 10.41 9.12 -1.93
C PHE A 94 11.92 9.24 -2.16
N ASP A 95 12.37 8.87 -3.35
CA ASP A 95 13.79 8.92 -3.73
C ASP A 95 14.69 8.25 -2.67
N GLU A 96 15.57 9.00 -2.01
CA GLU A 96 16.52 8.49 -0.99
C GLU A 96 15.97 8.50 0.44
N ARG A 97 14.71 8.89 0.63
CA ARG A 97 14.06 8.98 1.94
C ARG A 97 12.82 8.10 2.00
N ALA A 98 12.49 7.65 3.20
CA ALA A 98 11.22 7.00 3.45
C ALA A 98 10.69 7.34 4.84
N VAL A 99 9.37 7.31 4.98
CA VAL A 99 8.72 7.26 6.28
C VAL A 99 8.29 5.82 6.52
N ILE A 100 8.69 5.23 7.64
CA ILE A 100 8.19 3.94 8.12
C ILE A 100 7.25 4.21 9.29
N ALA A 101 6.08 3.56 9.30
CA ALA A 101 5.18 3.56 10.44
C ALA A 101 4.84 2.12 10.85
N LEU A 102 5.07 1.79 12.12
CA LEU A 102 4.89 0.42 12.63
C LEU A 102 3.42 0.14 12.93
N TYR A 103 2.97 -1.08 12.66
CA TYR A 103 1.64 -1.52 13.07
C TYR A 103 1.68 -2.10 14.49
N SER A 104 0.67 -1.77 15.29
CA SER A 104 0.43 -2.47 16.55
C SER A 104 -0.44 -3.70 16.27
N ASN A 105 -0.07 -4.85 16.83
CA ASN A 105 -0.89 -6.06 16.71
C ASN A 105 -1.92 -6.20 17.84
N THR A 106 -2.34 -5.07 18.41
CA THR A 106 -3.37 -5.00 19.45
C THR A 106 -4.54 -4.19 18.92
N SER A 107 -5.77 -4.61 19.20
CA SER A 107 -6.99 -3.95 18.72
C SER A 107 -7.20 -2.51 19.22
N ALA A 108 -6.52 -2.12 20.30
CA ALA A 108 -6.62 -0.76 20.84
C ALA A 108 -6.00 0.26 19.87
N LYS A 109 -6.78 1.30 19.56
CA LYS A 109 -6.30 2.45 18.79
C LYS A 109 -5.16 3.15 19.52
N LYS A 110 -4.04 3.32 18.82
CA LYS A 110 -2.82 3.96 19.32
C LYS A 110 -2.28 4.92 18.28
N GLU A 111 -1.57 5.93 18.74
CA GLU A 111 -0.64 6.64 17.86
C GLU A 111 0.46 5.65 17.45
N LEU A 112 0.57 5.43 16.14
CA LEU A 112 1.57 4.52 15.60
C LEU A 112 2.90 5.27 15.51
N PRO A 113 4.01 4.70 16.01
CA PRO A 113 5.31 5.33 15.86
C PRO A 113 5.66 5.37 14.38
N ALA A 114 6.01 6.57 13.91
CA ALA A 114 6.49 6.82 12.56
C ALA A 114 7.82 7.55 12.61
N PHE A 115 8.75 7.18 11.74
CA PHE A 115 10.07 7.78 11.69
C PHE A 115 10.55 7.89 10.24
N GLU A 116 11.26 8.99 9.97
CA GLU A 116 11.96 9.21 8.71
C GLU A 116 13.27 8.42 8.70
N ILE A 117 13.59 7.81 7.57
CA ILE A 117 14.84 7.10 7.33
C ILE A 117 15.47 7.55 6.02
N THR A 118 16.78 7.43 5.94
CA THR A 118 17.58 7.63 4.74
C THR A 118 18.03 6.30 4.15
N ALA A 119 18.27 6.25 2.84
CA ALA A 119 18.62 5.03 2.11
C ALA A 119 20.00 4.45 2.48
N ASP A 120 20.93 5.27 2.95
CA ASP A 120 22.32 4.91 3.28
C ASP A 120 22.47 4.24 4.66
N GLY A 121 21.49 4.40 5.55
CA GLY A 121 21.45 3.80 6.87
C GLY A 121 21.00 2.33 6.90
N LEU A 122 21.14 1.69 8.07
CA LEU A 122 20.70 0.32 8.30
C LEU A 122 19.24 0.09 7.91
N LEU A 123 18.34 0.98 8.36
CA LEU A 123 16.90 0.89 8.08
C LEU A 123 16.58 1.10 6.59
N GLY A 124 17.33 1.96 5.91
CA GLY A 124 17.21 2.17 4.46
C GLY A 124 17.58 0.92 3.67
N LYS A 125 18.70 0.28 4.03
CA LYS A 125 19.14 -0.98 3.42
C LYS A 125 18.18 -2.12 3.70
N PHE A 126 17.67 -2.21 4.93
CA PHE A 126 16.63 -3.17 5.29
C PHE A 126 15.38 -2.98 4.43
N LEU A 127 14.85 -1.75 4.34
CA LEU A 127 13.65 -1.46 3.54
C LEU A 127 13.88 -1.79 2.06
N ALA A 128 15.04 -1.46 1.51
CA ALA A 128 15.36 -1.76 0.12
C ALA A 128 15.37 -3.28 -0.15
N ALA A 129 15.98 -4.07 0.73
CA ALA A 129 15.99 -5.52 0.62
C ALA A 129 14.56 -6.11 0.74
N ASP A 130 13.80 -5.69 1.75
CA ASP A 130 12.43 -6.19 1.96
C ASP A 130 11.49 -5.79 0.82
N MET A 131 11.69 -4.64 0.19
CA MET A 131 10.95 -4.25 -1.02
C MET A 131 11.25 -5.18 -2.21
N GLU A 132 12.49 -5.61 -2.39
CA GLU A 132 12.86 -6.56 -3.45
C GLU A 132 12.26 -7.94 -3.18
N ASP A 133 12.20 -8.37 -1.93
CA ASP A 133 11.56 -9.63 -1.56
C ASP A 133 10.03 -9.55 -1.69
N LEU A 134 9.42 -8.43 -1.29
CA LEU A 134 8.00 -8.14 -1.54
C LEU A 134 7.65 -8.28 -3.02
N LYS A 135 8.47 -7.75 -3.94
CA LYS A 135 8.20 -7.86 -5.38
C LYS A 135 8.22 -9.30 -5.90
N LYS A 136 8.97 -10.19 -5.25
CA LYS A 136 9.02 -11.63 -5.59
C LYS A 136 7.80 -12.38 -5.04
N GLU A 137 7.37 -12.01 -3.84
CA GLU A 137 6.24 -12.65 -3.14
C GLU A 137 4.88 -12.14 -3.62
N CYS A 138 4.80 -10.86 -3.99
CA CYS A 138 3.54 -10.21 -4.33
C CYS A 138 3.04 -10.61 -5.72
N ARG A 139 1.72 -10.72 -5.84
CA ARG A 139 1.06 -10.84 -7.13
C ARG A 139 1.00 -9.46 -7.78
N LYS A 140 1.73 -9.25 -8.88
CA LYS A 140 1.63 -8.01 -9.66
C LYS A 140 0.29 -7.98 -10.41
N ARG A 141 -0.45 -6.87 -10.29
CA ARG A 141 -1.67 -6.62 -11.06
C ARG A 141 -1.53 -5.31 -11.83
N ALA A 142 -1.97 -5.36 -13.09
CA ALA A 142 -2.21 -4.15 -13.85
C ALA A 142 -3.46 -3.45 -13.29
N PRO A 143 -3.53 -2.11 -13.33
CA PRO A 143 -4.64 -1.36 -12.76
C PRO A 143 -6.02 -1.77 -13.29
N GLU A 144 -6.10 -2.17 -14.56
CA GLU A 144 -7.33 -2.62 -15.22
C GLU A 144 -7.84 -3.95 -14.66
N GLY A 145 -6.94 -4.78 -14.14
CA GLY A 145 -7.27 -6.08 -13.55
C GLY A 145 -7.77 -6.00 -12.10
N LEU A 146 -7.70 -4.83 -11.46
CA LEU A 146 -8.02 -4.69 -10.04
C LEU A 146 -9.53 -4.83 -9.76
N GLU A 147 -10.41 -4.39 -10.66
CA GLU A 147 -11.86 -4.57 -10.49
C GLU A 147 -12.26 -6.04 -10.48
N ALA A 148 -11.57 -6.90 -11.25
CA ALA A 148 -11.81 -8.34 -11.22
C ALA A 148 -11.42 -8.97 -9.87
N VAL A 149 -10.37 -8.44 -9.21
CA VAL A 149 -9.97 -8.88 -7.87
C VAL A 149 -11.02 -8.46 -6.84
N ILE A 150 -11.52 -7.22 -6.92
CA ILE A 150 -12.59 -6.72 -6.04
C ILE A 150 -13.86 -7.58 -6.17
N GLY A 151 -14.27 -7.89 -7.41
CA GLY A 151 -15.47 -8.69 -7.68
C GLY A 151 -15.41 -10.10 -7.10
N LYS A 152 -14.23 -10.73 -7.07
CA LYS A 152 -14.05 -12.08 -6.50
C LYS A 152 -13.97 -12.11 -4.98
N ALA A 153 -13.57 -11.00 -4.37
CA ALA A 153 -13.44 -10.88 -2.92
C ALA A 153 -14.79 -10.59 -2.22
N THR A 154 -15.84 -10.31 -2.98
CA THR A 154 -17.19 -10.15 -2.46
C THR A 154 -17.81 -11.55 -2.29
N PRO A 155 -18.30 -11.92 -1.08
CA PRO A 155 -18.96 -13.21 -0.87
C PRO A 155 -20.24 -13.39 -1.68
#